data_AF-A0A521QG10-F1
#
_entry.id   AF-A0A521QG10-F1
#
_cell.length_a   1.000
_cell.length_b   1.000
_cell.length_c   1.000
_cell.angle_alpha   90.00
_cell.angle_beta   90.00
_cell.angle_gamma   90.00
#
_symmetry.space_group_name_H-M   'P 1'
#
loop_
_entity.id
_entity.type
_entity.pdbx_description
1 polymer ?
#
loop_
_entity_poly.entity_id
_entity_poly.type
_entity_poly.pdbx_seq_one_letter_code
_entity_poly.pdbx_strand_id
1 'polypeptide(L)'
;MTPILESTLTCPDCGTQAVETMPTDACLYFYICTGCGSRLKPKHGDCCVFCSYGSVPCPPIQMGDGNACCAAEPTTVVPEVCSLQPAAFHERMAEIGALVQAYGGVAERTPGGVVLRFKVGEGLLGALDVLAEKERSCCATLKFTVTEEAGSISFRIGGQASDSTAIEDLAARLGVAPLSGELRAGVRRPDWSRMTLPKAREVLQRRLAAHPSGVDGWAGLDEAEDKALTAILRHFADHGRGPSIEDVAGTSGQPLDTARRALETLRKRDLVVLNESGAAILAAYPFAAYRTGHRVTLHGQTVDSLCAIDALGTGAMCRTETTISSECAHCGKPIYIATSSSGTTLAAVEPRTAIVWYTLAFEGCVAQSRCPSTVFFCDDDHLAAWRSSSAQSAGDRLTVEEALEIGIALFEPLLRLA
;
A
#
# COMPACT_ATOMS: atom_id res chain seq x y z
N MET A 1 -11.30 -3.24 -43.64
CA MET A 1 -12.78 -3.30 -43.61
C MET A 1 -13.28 -2.04 -42.90
N THR A 2 -14.41 -1.47 -43.30
CA THR A 2 -15.01 -0.34 -42.57
C THR A 2 -15.77 -0.88 -41.35
N PRO A 3 -15.45 -0.46 -40.11
CA PRO A 3 -16.11 -0.97 -38.91
C PRO A 3 -17.55 -0.46 -38.80
N ILE A 4 -18.45 -1.30 -38.28
CA ILE A 4 -19.80 -0.92 -37.90
C ILE A 4 -19.71 -0.17 -36.57
N LEU A 5 -20.24 1.05 -36.51
CA LEU A 5 -20.10 1.91 -35.33
C LEU A 5 -21.30 1.87 -34.38
N GLU A 6 -22.44 1.33 -34.79
CA GLU A 6 -23.60 1.20 -33.91
C GLU A 6 -23.60 -0.16 -33.20
N SER A 7 -23.75 -0.15 -31.87
CA SER A 7 -23.86 -1.36 -31.07
C SER A 7 -24.92 -1.16 -29.99
N THR A 8 -25.82 -2.15 -29.86
CA THR A 8 -26.85 -2.15 -28.83
C THR A 8 -26.27 -2.70 -27.54
N LEU A 9 -26.10 -1.85 -26.53
CA LEU A 9 -25.70 -2.26 -25.19
C LEU A 9 -26.90 -2.79 -24.42
N THR A 10 -26.78 -4.02 -23.91
CA THR A 10 -27.79 -4.61 -23.04
C THR A 10 -27.32 -4.62 -21.59
N CYS A 11 -28.03 -3.92 -20.71
CA CYS A 11 -27.70 -3.89 -19.29
C CYS A 11 -27.93 -5.27 -18.65
N PRO A 12 -26.93 -5.85 -17.97
CA PRO A 12 -27.09 -7.14 -17.28
C PRO A 12 -27.97 -7.04 -16.03
N ASP A 13 -28.10 -5.86 -15.44
CA ASP A 13 -28.81 -5.67 -14.16
C ASP A 13 -30.32 -5.49 -14.33
N CYS A 14 -30.75 -4.82 -15.41
CA CYS A 14 -32.17 -4.51 -15.63
C CYS A 14 -32.69 -4.88 -17.04
N GLY A 15 -31.83 -5.37 -17.93
CA GLY A 15 -32.20 -5.76 -19.29
C GLY A 15 -32.48 -4.60 -20.25
N THR A 16 -32.35 -3.34 -19.82
CA THR A 16 -32.52 -2.17 -20.69
C THR A 16 -31.51 -2.19 -21.83
N GLN A 17 -31.99 -2.01 -23.05
CA GLN A 17 -31.19 -1.93 -24.25
C GLN A 17 -31.11 -0.49 -24.75
N ALA A 18 -29.91 -0.05 -25.09
CA ALA A 18 -29.67 1.26 -25.67
C ALA A 18 -28.74 1.12 -26.88
N VAL A 19 -29.11 1.77 -27.99
CA VAL A 19 -28.25 1.83 -29.18
C VAL A 19 -27.27 2.98 -28.96
N GLU A 20 -25.98 2.66 -29.00
CA GLU A 20 -24.90 3.62 -28.78
C GLU A 20 -23.93 3.61 -29.96
N THR A 21 -23.40 4.78 -30.29
CA THR A 21 -22.37 4.91 -31.32
C THR A 21 -20.98 4.74 -30.68
N MET A 22 -20.25 3.73 -31.13
CA MET A 22 -18.90 3.41 -30.68
C MET A 22 -17.90 4.46 -31.18
N PRO A 23 -17.08 5.04 -30.28
CA PRO A 23 -15.96 5.88 -30.68
C PRO A 23 -14.90 5.07 -31.45
N THR A 24 -14.26 5.70 -32.43
CA THR A 24 -13.22 5.07 -33.27
C THR A 24 -11.81 5.27 -32.76
N ASP A 25 -11.61 6.18 -31.80
CA ASP A 25 -10.32 6.62 -31.28
C ASP A 25 -10.14 6.38 -29.77
N ALA A 26 -11.14 5.80 -29.09
CA ALA A 26 -11.10 5.54 -27.65
C ALA A 26 -11.94 4.30 -27.25
N CYS A 27 -11.63 3.71 -26.09
CA CYS A 27 -12.44 2.65 -25.50
C CYS A 27 -13.41 3.21 -24.47
N LEU A 28 -14.71 2.90 -24.61
CA LEU A 28 -15.70 3.22 -23.58
C LEU A 28 -15.64 2.18 -22.47
N TYR A 29 -14.86 2.46 -21.43
CA TYR A 29 -14.67 1.52 -20.31
C TYR A 29 -15.83 1.56 -19.32
N PHE A 30 -16.50 2.69 -19.15
CA PHE A 30 -17.65 2.82 -18.26
C PHE A 30 -18.87 3.27 -19.04
N TYR A 31 -20.02 2.65 -18.74
CA TYR A 31 -21.31 3.06 -19.28
C TYR A 31 -22.32 3.16 -18.16
N ILE A 32 -23.09 4.24 -18.12
CA ILE A 32 -24.21 4.39 -17.18
C ILE A 32 -25.46 3.92 -17.90
N CYS A 33 -26.11 2.88 -17.37
CA CYS A 33 -27.34 2.37 -17.93
C CYS A 33 -28.42 3.46 -17.92
N THR A 34 -29.03 3.71 -19.08
CA THR A 34 -30.13 4.68 -19.24
C THR A 34 -31.43 4.25 -18.55
N GLY A 35 -31.57 2.97 -18.21
CA GLY A 35 -32.73 2.43 -17.49
C GLY A 35 -32.61 2.54 -15.98
N CYS A 36 -31.61 1.87 -15.38
CA CYS A 36 -31.46 1.77 -13.92
C CYS A 36 -30.37 2.68 -13.33
N GLY A 37 -29.58 3.37 -14.15
CA GLY A 37 -28.46 4.21 -13.71
C GLY A 37 -27.24 3.43 -13.21
N SER A 38 -27.21 2.09 -13.31
CA SER A 38 -26.04 1.31 -12.90
C SER A 38 -24.83 1.62 -13.78
N ARG A 39 -23.65 1.73 -13.16
CA ARG A 39 -22.39 1.96 -13.85
C ARG A 39 -21.78 0.61 -14.23
N LEU A 40 -21.93 0.26 -15.50
CA LEU A 40 -21.38 -0.96 -16.09
C LEU A 40 -19.88 -0.82 -16.34
N LYS A 41 -19.14 -1.90 -16.05
CA LYS A 41 -17.73 -2.11 -16.38
C LYS A 41 -17.59 -3.35 -17.27
N PRO A 42 -16.57 -3.45 -18.13
CA PRO A 42 -16.38 -4.61 -19.00
C PRO A 42 -16.17 -5.88 -18.15
N LYS A 43 -16.56 -7.03 -18.69
CA LYS A 43 -16.28 -8.33 -18.09
C LYS A 43 -14.77 -8.60 -18.13
N HIS A 44 -14.32 -9.47 -17.23
CA HIS A 44 -12.93 -9.89 -17.20
C HIS A 44 -12.53 -10.51 -18.55
N GLY A 45 -11.44 -10.01 -19.15
CA GLY A 45 -10.98 -10.40 -20.48
C GLY A 45 -11.41 -9.48 -21.63
N ASP A 46 -12.38 -8.59 -21.40
CA ASP A 46 -12.87 -7.64 -22.42
C ASP A 46 -12.32 -6.22 -22.22
N CYS A 47 -12.12 -5.50 -23.32
CA CYS A 47 -11.48 -4.18 -23.30
C CYS A 47 -12.45 -3.00 -23.08
N CYS A 48 -13.74 -3.16 -23.36
CA CYS A 48 -14.74 -2.10 -23.24
C CYS A 48 -16.15 -2.68 -23.07
N VAL A 49 -17.11 -1.82 -22.70
CA VAL A 49 -18.51 -2.23 -22.47
C VAL A 49 -19.16 -2.85 -23.70
N PHE A 50 -18.74 -2.46 -24.91
CA PHE A 50 -19.25 -3.00 -26.17
C PHE A 50 -18.83 -4.44 -26.41
N CYS A 51 -17.60 -4.82 -26.03
CA CYS A 51 -17.16 -6.22 -26.14
C CYS A 51 -17.92 -7.13 -25.16
N SER A 52 -18.30 -6.61 -23.99
CA SER A 52 -18.95 -7.40 -22.95
C SER A 52 -20.47 -7.48 -23.05
N TYR A 53 -21.11 -6.41 -23.52
CA TYR A 53 -22.56 -6.21 -23.47
C TYR A 53 -23.16 -5.68 -24.77
N GLY A 54 -22.33 -5.40 -25.79
CA GLY A 54 -22.76 -4.89 -27.09
C GLY A 54 -23.16 -6.00 -28.04
N SER A 55 -24.08 -5.70 -28.96
CA SER A 55 -24.44 -6.60 -30.06
C SER A 55 -23.35 -6.72 -31.12
N VAL A 56 -22.51 -5.69 -31.25
CA VAL A 56 -21.35 -5.64 -32.14
C VAL A 56 -20.11 -5.24 -31.31
N PRO A 57 -18.97 -5.96 -31.45
CA PRO A 57 -17.75 -5.66 -30.69
C PRO A 57 -17.11 -4.33 -31.14
N CYS A 58 -16.16 -3.79 -30.37
CA CYS A 58 -15.57 -2.48 -30.67
C CYS A 58 -14.84 -2.43 -32.03
N PRO A 59 -14.70 -1.23 -32.64
CA PRO A 59 -14.09 -1.08 -33.96
C PRO A 59 -12.70 -1.73 -34.12
N PRO A 60 -11.77 -1.68 -33.14
CA PRO A 60 -10.48 -2.37 -33.26
C PRO A 60 -10.60 -3.90 -33.45
N ILE A 61 -11.56 -4.54 -32.77
CA ILE A 61 -11.81 -5.99 -32.93
C ILE A 61 -12.37 -6.30 -34.32
N GLN A 62 -13.24 -5.44 -34.84
CA GLN A 62 -13.85 -5.63 -36.16
C GLN A 62 -12.84 -5.44 -37.31
N MET A 63 -11.84 -4.58 -37.14
CA MET A 63 -10.86 -4.27 -38.18
C MET A 63 -9.74 -5.31 -38.27
N GLY A 64 -9.67 -6.27 -37.33
CA GLY A 64 -8.62 -7.29 -37.29
C GLY A 64 -7.29 -6.78 -36.75
N ASP A 65 -7.24 -5.51 -36.31
CA ASP A 65 -6.11 -4.89 -35.63
C ASP A 65 -6.12 -5.33 -34.16
N GLY A 66 -5.91 -6.64 -33.94
CA GLY A 66 -5.71 -7.22 -32.63
C GLY A 66 -4.80 -6.32 -31.78
N ASN A 67 -5.44 -5.48 -30.98
CA ASN A 67 -4.96 -4.94 -29.74
C ASN A 67 -3.76 -3.95 -29.78
N ALA A 68 -3.89 -2.79 -30.45
CA ALA A 68 -2.97 -1.65 -30.22
C ALA A 68 -3.25 -0.88 -28.89
N CYS A 69 -4.51 -0.78 -28.45
CA CYS A 69 -4.86 -0.45 -27.04
C CYS A 69 -4.75 -1.67 -26.11
N CYS A 70 -4.72 -2.83 -26.73
CA CYS A 70 -4.77 -4.18 -26.20
C CYS A 70 -3.47 -4.95 -25.97
N ALA A 71 -2.31 -4.35 -26.22
CA ALA A 71 -1.00 -5.02 -26.12
C ALA A 71 -0.56 -5.26 -24.67
N ALA A 72 -1.49 -5.22 -23.73
CA ALA A 72 -1.40 -5.99 -22.50
C ALA A 72 -2.15 -7.31 -22.78
N GLU A 73 -1.41 -8.34 -23.23
CA GLU A 73 -1.89 -9.70 -23.06
C GLU A 73 -2.30 -9.87 -21.57
N PRO A 74 -3.51 -10.38 -21.27
CA PRO A 74 -3.82 -10.80 -19.91
C PRO A 74 -3.07 -12.10 -19.66
N THR A 75 -1.75 -12.03 -19.47
CA THR A 75 -0.97 -13.12 -18.87
C THR A 75 -1.14 -13.10 -17.35
N THR A 76 -2.38 -13.08 -16.91
CA THR A 76 -2.78 -13.49 -15.57
C THR A 76 -4.17 -14.10 -15.68
N VAL A 77 -4.25 -15.31 -16.25
CA VAL A 77 -4.99 -16.31 -15.50
C VAL A 77 -4.23 -16.41 -14.17
N VAL A 78 -4.68 -15.64 -13.18
CA VAL A 78 -4.32 -15.91 -11.80
C VAL A 78 -4.71 -17.39 -11.62
N PRO A 79 -3.79 -18.30 -11.28
CA PRO A 79 -4.22 -19.62 -10.88
C PRO A 79 -5.27 -19.40 -9.80
N GLU A 80 -6.45 -20.02 -9.90
CA GLU A 80 -7.34 -20.15 -8.75
C GLU A 80 -6.51 -20.84 -7.66
N VAL A 81 -5.87 -20.04 -6.80
CA VAL A 81 -5.14 -20.55 -5.66
C VAL A 81 -6.20 -21.08 -4.73
N CYS A 82 -6.39 -22.40 -4.77
CA CYS A 82 -7.36 -23.13 -3.97
C CYS A 82 -8.81 -22.73 -4.27
N SER A 83 -9.51 -23.56 -5.05
CA SER A 83 -10.97 -23.58 -5.12
C SER A 83 -11.60 -24.11 -3.81
N LEU A 84 -11.13 -23.66 -2.65
CA LEU A 84 -11.85 -23.79 -1.40
C LEU A 84 -12.98 -22.76 -1.41
N GLN A 85 -14.22 -23.24 -1.36
CA GLN A 85 -15.38 -22.38 -1.09
C GLN A 85 -15.09 -21.55 0.19
N PRO A 86 -15.55 -20.28 0.29
CA PRO A 86 -15.23 -19.38 1.40
C PRO A 86 -15.40 -19.96 2.81
N ALA A 87 -16.35 -20.89 2.99
CA ALA A 87 -16.58 -21.58 4.25
C ALA A 87 -15.48 -22.60 4.61
N ALA A 88 -15.03 -23.41 3.64
CA ALA A 88 -13.97 -24.41 3.86
C ALA A 88 -12.60 -23.74 4.11
N PHE A 89 -12.39 -22.56 3.54
CA PHE A 89 -11.20 -21.75 3.78
C PHE A 89 -11.18 -21.11 5.18
N HIS A 90 -12.32 -20.61 5.68
CA HIS A 90 -12.42 -20.11 7.07
C HIS A 90 -12.20 -21.22 8.11
N GLU A 91 -12.76 -22.41 7.87
CA GLU A 91 -12.51 -23.59 8.71
C GLU A 91 -11.01 -23.91 8.75
N ARG A 92 -10.33 -23.79 7.61
CA ARG A 92 -8.90 -24.05 7.50
C ARG A 92 -8.04 -23.07 8.29
N MET A 93 -8.33 -21.78 8.17
CA MET A 93 -7.61 -20.73 8.91
C MET A 93 -7.86 -20.82 10.42
N ALA A 94 -9.06 -21.27 10.83
CA ALA A 94 -9.37 -21.55 12.23
C ALA A 94 -8.55 -22.74 12.77
N GLU A 95 -8.37 -23.79 11.97
CA GLU A 95 -7.55 -24.97 12.33
C GLU A 95 -6.07 -24.58 12.50
N ILE A 96 -5.52 -23.79 11.58
CA ILE A 96 -4.15 -23.25 11.69
C ILE A 96 -4.01 -22.34 12.92
N GLY A 97 -4.99 -21.45 13.15
CA GLY A 97 -5.01 -20.56 14.31
C GLY A 97 -5.06 -21.32 15.64
N ALA A 98 -5.83 -22.40 15.72
CA ALA A 98 -5.90 -23.26 16.90
C ALA A 98 -4.55 -23.95 17.19
N LEU A 99 -3.85 -24.42 16.15
CA LEU A 99 -2.50 -25.00 16.30
C LEU A 99 -1.46 -23.96 16.75
N VAL A 100 -1.52 -22.76 16.19
CA VAL A 100 -0.64 -21.64 16.59
C VAL A 100 -0.86 -21.30 18.07
N GLN A 101 -2.11 -21.22 18.52
CA GLN A 101 -2.43 -20.92 19.91
C GLN A 101 -2.04 -22.07 20.86
N ALA A 102 -2.29 -23.31 20.48
CA ALA A 102 -2.05 -24.47 21.34
C ALA A 102 -0.55 -24.81 21.51
N TYR A 103 0.26 -24.58 20.47
CA TYR A 103 1.67 -24.99 20.44
C TYR A 103 2.66 -23.81 20.36
N GLY A 104 2.18 -22.58 20.56
CA GLY A 104 3.01 -21.37 20.55
C GLY A 104 3.68 -21.10 19.20
N GLY A 105 2.91 -21.27 18.12
CA GLY A 105 3.38 -21.12 16.75
C GLY A 105 3.88 -19.71 16.44
N VAL A 106 5.06 -19.61 15.83
CA VAL A 106 5.63 -18.35 15.31
C VAL A 106 5.73 -18.44 13.80
N ALA A 107 5.13 -17.47 13.13
CA ALA A 107 5.05 -17.42 11.69
C ALA A 107 6.10 -16.45 11.11
N GLU A 108 6.93 -16.93 10.19
CA GLU A 108 8.06 -16.21 9.60
C GLU A 108 8.01 -16.24 8.07
N ARG A 109 8.44 -15.14 7.43
CA ARG A 109 8.66 -15.08 5.99
C ARG A 109 9.97 -15.75 5.59
N THR A 110 9.96 -16.43 4.45
CA THR A 110 11.15 -16.93 3.76
C THR A 110 11.14 -16.48 2.29
N PRO A 111 12.30 -16.42 1.61
CA PRO A 111 12.40 -15.97 0.20
C PRO A 111 11.55 -16.76 -0.81
N GLY A 112 10.99 -17.91 -0.43
CA GLY A 112 10.12 -18.71 -1.28
C GLY A 112 8.81 -19.14 -0.61
N GLY A 113 8.40 -18.48 0.49
CA GLY A 113 7.23 -18.95 1.24
C GLY A 113 7.04 -18.41 2.66
N VAL A 114 6.24 -19.13 3.44
CA VAL A 114 5.98 -18.92 4.87
C VAL A 114 6.44 -20.15 5.64
N VAL A 115 7.03 -19.96 6.82
CA VAL A 115 7.31 -21.02 7.78
C VAL A 115 6.56 -20.74 9.07
N LEU A 116 5.81 -21.72 9.57
CA LEU A 116 5.26 -21.73 10.92
C LEU A 116 6.15 -22.63 11.77
N ARG A 117 6.77 -22.10 12.82
CA ARG A 117 7.57 -22.88 13.78
C ARG A 117 6.80 -23.06 15.07
N PHE A 118 6.78 -24.27 15.60
CA PHE A 118 6.05 -24.65 16.79
C PHE A 118 6.97 -25.32 17.79
N LYS A 119 6.67 -25.17 19.08
CA LYS A 119 7.30 -25.99 20.12
C LYS A 119 6.84 -27.43 19.98
N VAL A 120 7.74 -28.40 20.16
CA VAL A 120 7.37 -29.82 20.15
C VAL A 120 6.35 -30.08 21.24
N GLY A 121 5.23 -30.71 20.86
CA GLY A 121 4.16 -31.11 21.75
C GLY A 121 3.53 -32.40 21.26
N GLU A 122 2.97 -33.18 22.18
CA GLU A 122 2.32 -34.46 21.87
C GLU A 122 1.19 -34.26 20.85
N GLY A 123 1.21 -35.01 19.75
CA GLY A 123 0.18 -34.95 18.71
C GLY A 123 0.34 -33.85 17.65
N LEU A 124 1.26 -32.90 17.83
CA LEU A 124 1.48 -31.79 16.89
C LEU A 124 1.96 -32.25 15.50
N LEU A 125 2.93 -33.16 15.46
CA LEU A 125 3.49 -33.67 14.20
C LEU A 125 2.39 -34.29 13.33
N GLY A 126 1.58 -35.17 13.93
CA GLY A 126 0.45 -35.81 13.25
C GLY A 126 -0.61 -34.80 12.79
N ALA A 127 -0.91 -33.78 13.59
CA ALA A 127 -1.85 -32.73 13.20
C ALA A 127 -1.33 -31.91 11.99
N LEU A 128 -0.04 -31.57 11.97
CA LEU A 128 0.59 -30.86 10.86
C LEU A 128 0.71 -31.71 9.60
N ASP A 129 0.94 -33.02 9.73
CA ASP A 129 0.96 -33.94 8.59
C ASP A 129 -0.42 -34.12 7.95
N VAL A 130 -1.47 -34.26 8.78
CA VAL A 130 -2.87 -34.31 8.30
C VAL A 130 -3.24 -33.00 7.60
N LEU A 131 -2.83 -31.87 8.17
CA LEU A 131 -3.04 -30.56 7.55
C LEU A 131 -2.29 -30.45 6.22
N ALA A 132 -1.01 -30.83 6.17
CA ALA A 132 -0.20 -30.80 4.95
C ALA A 132 -0.82 -31.65 3.84
N GLU A 133 -1.32 -32.84 4.17
CA GLU A 133 -1.95 -33.74 3.20
C GLU A 133 -3.30 -33.20 2.69
N LYS A 134 -4.11 -32.62 3.58
CA LYS A 134 -5.37 -31.98 3.21
C LYS A 134 -5.14 -30.73 2.35
N GLU A 135 -4.02 -30.02 2.53
CA GLU A 135 -3.64 -28.89 1.67
C GLU A 135 -3.04 -29.31 0.32
N ARG A 136 -2.18 -30.34 0.27
CA ARG A 136 -1.66 -30.90 -0.98
C ARG A 136 -2.76 -31.45 -1.90
N SER A 137 -3.80 -32.01 -1.32
CA SER A 137 -4.96 -32.51 -2.07
C SER A 137 -5.88 -31.40 -2.60
N CYS A 138 -5.81 -30.19 -2.02
CA CYS A 138 -6.59 -29.02 -2.46
C CYS A 138 -5.82 -28.07 -3.38
N CYS A 139 -4.49 -27.97 -3.23
CA CYS A 139 -3.65 -27.01 -3.95
C CYS A 139 -2.51 -27.73 -4.69
N ALA A 140 -2.52 -27.65 -6.03
CA ALA A 140 -1.52 -28.29 -6.89
C ALA A 140 -0.23 -27.48 -7.06
N THR A 141 -0.22 -26.18 -6.71
CA THR A 141 0.89 -25.26 -6.99
C THR A 141 1.79 -25.04 -5.77
N LEU A 142 1.22 -24.98 -4.57
CA LEU A 142 1.97 -24.78 -3.34
C LEU A 142 2.52 -26.10 -2.78
N LYS A 143 3.70 -26.03 -2.18
CA LYS A 143 4.39 -27.11 -1.49
C LYS A 143 4.24 -26.95 0.02
N PHE A 144 3.68 -27.98 0.66
CA PHE A 144 3.51 -28.06 2.10
C PHE A 144 4.46 -29.11 2.68
N THR A 145 5.42 -28.69 3.49
CA THR A 145 6.45 -29.56 4.07
C THR A 145 6.46 -29.42 5.58
N VAL A 146 6.39 -30.55 6.28
CA VAL A 146 6.58 -30.63 7.73
C VAL A 146 8.00 -31.14 7.98
N THR A 147 8.75 -30.45 8.83
CA THR A 147 10.10 -30.88 9.22
C THR A 147 10.25 -30.79 10.73
N GLU A 148 10.80 -31.84 11.33
CA GLU A 148 11.17 -31.87 12.74
C GLU A 148 12.68 -31.67 12.88
N GLU A 149 13.08 -30.68 13.67
CA GLU A 149 14.46 -30.39 14.03
C GLU A 149 14.56 -30.34 15.56
N ALA A 150 15.74 -30.62 16.14
CA ALA A 150 15.90 -30.84 17.58
C ALA A 150 15.19 -29.78 18.47
N GLY A 151 13.99 -30.13 18.96
CA GLY A 151 13.16 -29.28 19.84
C GLY A 151 12.11 -28.38 19.15
N SER A 152 11.95 -28.42 17.82
CA SER A 152 10.98 -27.62 17.06
C SER A 152 10.38 -28.40 15.88
N ILE A 153 9.09 -28.18 15.62
CA ILE A 153 8.44 -28.66 14.39
C ILE A 153 8.14 -27.46 13.50
N SER A 154 8.47 -27.53 12.21
CA SER A 154 8.22 -26.48 11.24
C SER A 154 7.25 -26.93 10.16
N PHE A 155 6.25 -26.11 9.87
CA PHE A 155 5.34 -26.26 8.74
C PHE A 155 5.67 -25.18 7.70
N ARG A 156 6.28 -25.60 6.58
CA ARG A 156 6.71 -24.73 5.49
C ARG A 156 5.70 -24.78 4.36
N ILE A 157 5.31 -23.60 3.90
CA ILE A 157 4.45 -23.37 2.74
C ILE A 157 5.28 -22.61 1.72
N GLY A 158 5.64 -23.24 0.61
CA GLY A 158 6.45 -22.61 -0.44
C GLY A 158 5.85 -22.79 -1.82
N GLY A 159 6.26 -21.96 -2.79
CA GLY A 159 5.79 -22.04 -4.17
C GLY A 159 6.85 -21.61 -5.17
N GLN A 160 6.50 -21.66 -6.46
CA GLN A 160 7.33 -21.11 -7.53
C GLN A 160 7.19 -19.57 -7.58
N ALA A 161 8.03 -18.89 -8.36
CA ALA A 161 7.96 -17.43 -8.51
C ALA A 161 6.59 -16.94 -9.01
N SER A 162 5.86 -17.77 -9.76
CA SER A 162 4.48 -17.54 -10.21
C SER A 162 3.43 -17.58 -9.10
N ASP A 163 3.77 -18.09 -7.91
CA ASP A 163 2.87 -18.24 -6.76
C ASP A 163 3.03 -17.11 -5.73
N SER A 164 3.76 -16.04 -6.05
CA SER A 164 4.07 -14.94 -5.13
C SER A 164 2.81 -14.31 -4.52
N THR A 165 1.79 -14.01 -5.33
CA THR A 165 0.52 -13.43 -4.88
C THR A 165 -0.23 -14.35 -3.91
N ALA A 166 -0.21 -15.66 -4.16
CA ALA A 166 -0.81 -16.68 -3.29
C ALA A 166 -0.14 -16.70 -1.91
N ILE A 167 1.19 -16.67 -1.94
CA ILE A 167 2.06 -16.69 -0.78
C ILE A 167 1.96 -15.37 -0.01
N GLU A 168 1.65 -14.26 -0.67
CA GLU A 168 1.35 -12.94 -0.09
C GLU A 168 0.01 -12.87 0.61
N ASP A 169 -1.06 -13.29 -0.03
CA ASP A 169 -2.39 -13.33 0.58
C ASP A 169 -2.39 -14.24 1.81
N LEU A 170 -1.77 -15.42 1.71
CA LEU A 170 -1.64 -16.36 2.82
C LEU A 170 -0.84 -15.78 4.00
N ALA A 171 0.29 -15.13 3.73
CA ALA A 171 1.11 -14.52 4.76
C ALA A 171 0.42 -13.36 5.47
N ALA A 172 -0.26 -12.49 4.70
CA ALA A 172 -1.03 -11.39 5.26
C ALA A 172 -2.13 -11.90 6.20
N ARG A 173 -2.82 -12.99 5.82
CA ARG A 173 -3.87 -13.62 6.64
C ARG A 173 -3.35 -14.35 7.87
N LEU A 174 -2.13 -14.89 7.81
CA LEU A 174 -1.43 -15.48 8.96
C LEU A 174 -0.78 -14.42 9.88
N GLY A 175 -0.98 -13.12 9.61
CA GLY A 175 -0.37 -12.03 10.37
C GLY A 175 1.15 -11.95 10.20
N VAL A 176 1.71 -12.65 9.21
CA VAL A 176 3.13 -12.66 8.90
C VAL A 176 3.45 -11.36 8.19
N ALA A 177 4.33 -10.55 8.79
CA ALA A 177 4.77 -9.31 8.17
C ALA A 177 5.29 -9.58 6.75
N PRO A 178 4.93 -8.76 5.74
CA PRO A 178 5.61 -8.82 4.45
C PRO A 178 7.11 -8.70 4.68
N LEU A 179 7.93 -9.30 3.80
CA LEU A 179 9.37 -9.07 3.83
C LEU A 179 9.56 -7.56 3.85
N SER A 180 10.09 -7.00 4.93
CA SER A 180 10.55 -5.62 4.87
C SER A 180 11.55 -5.60 3.71
N GLY A 181 11.24 -4.83 2.67
CA GLY A 181 12.24 -4.51 1.67
C GLY A 181 13.44 -3.92 2.40
N GLU A 182 14.64 -4.42 2.10
CA GLU A 182 15.83 -3.65 2.44
C GLU A 182 15.78 -2.40 1.57
N LEU A 183 15.49 -1.26 2.19
CA LEU A 183 15.53 0.04 1.54
C LEU A 183 16.89 0.24 0.89
N ARG A 184 17.94 -0.15 1.62
CA ARG A 184 19.34 -0.24 1.24
C ARG A 184 20.01 -1.27 2.15
N ALA A 185 21.25 -1.63 1.85
CA ALA A 185 22.00 -2.63 2.61
C ALA A 185 21.92 -2.36 4.13
N GLY A 186 21.38 -3.33 4.88
CA GLY A 186 21.26 -3.26 6.35
C GLY A 186 20.13 -2.39 6.90
N VAL A 187 19.37 -1.67 6.05
CA VAL A 187 18.29 -0.78 6.49
C VAL A 187 16.95 -1.26 5.95
N ARG A 188 16.05 -1.60 6.87
CA ARG A 188 14.72 -2.16 6.57
C ARG A 188 13.63 -1.08 6.64
N ARG A 189 12.71 -1.11 5.66
CA ARG A 189 11.50 -0.29 5.65
C ARG A 189 10.27 -1.14 5.30
N PRO A 190 9.23 -1.18 6.16
CA PRO A 190 9.16 -0.58 7.50
C PRO A 190 10.10 -1.25 8.49
N ASP A 191 10.55 -0.50 9.48
CA ASP A 191 11.24 -1.05 10.64
C ASP A 191 10.23 -1.58 11.66
N TRP A 192 9.86 -2.85 11.50
CA TRP A 192 8.92 -3.55 12.37
C TRP A 192 9.37 -3.65 13.83
N SER A 193 10.64 -3.40 14.14
CA SER A 193 11.14 -3.39 15.53
C SER A 193 10.68 -2.15 16.31
N ARG A 194 10.22 -1.12 15.60
CA ARG A 194 9.68 0.12 16.18
C ARG A 194 8.19 0.06 16.52
N MET A 195 7.55 -1.07 16.26
CA MET A 195 6.10 -1.23 16.47
C MET A 195 5.85 -2.15 17.65
N THR A 196 5.28 -1.59 18.71
CA THR A 196 4.91 -2.32 19.92
C THR A 196 3.40 -2.50 20.05
N LEU A 197 2.61 -1.63 19.41
CA LEU A 197 1.16 -1.65 19.48
C LEU A 197 0.57 -2.61 18.43
N PRO A 198 -0.21 -3.64 18.85
CA PRO A 198 -0.74 -4.65 17.92
C PRO A 198 -1.60 -4.06 16.80
N LYS A 199 -2.46 -3.07 17.13
CA LYS A 199 -3.34 -2.43 16.16
C LYS A 199 -2.56 -1.64 15.11
N ALA A 200 -1.55 -0.87 15.52
CA ALA A 200 -0.67 -0.14 14.60
C ALA A 200 -0.01 -1.11 13.60
N ARG A 201 0.51 -2.23 14.11
CA ARG A 201 1.16 -3.27 13.31
C ARG A 201 0.20 -3.89 12.30
N GLU A 202 -0.98 -4.32 12.75
CA GLU A 202 -2.01 -4.94 11.90
C GLU A 202 -2.46 -3.99 10.78
N VAL A 203 -2.71 -2.72 11.12
CA VAL A 203 -3.15 -1.71 10.15
C VAL A 203 -2.05 -1.43 9.12
N LEU A 204 -0.79 -1.30 9.54
CA LEU A 204 0.31 -1.11 8.59
C LEU A 204 0.49 -2.34 7.68
N GLN A 205 0.35 -3.55 8.21
CA GLN A 205 0.39 -4.78 7.41
C GLN A 205 -0.71 -4.77 6.34
N ARG A 206 -1.96 -4.48 6.71
CA ARG A 206 -3.08 -4.38 5.76
C ARG A 206 -2.84 -3.30 4.71
N ARG A 207 -2.28 -2.15 5.10
CA ARG A 207 -1.92 -1.07 4.17
C ARG A 207 -0.87 -1.51 3.16
N LEU A 208 0.17 -2.23 3.59
CA LEU A 208 1.23 -2.67 2.68
C LEU A 208 0.72 -3.73 1.71
N ALA A 209 -0.16 -4.62 2.16
CA ALA A 209 -0.81 -5.62 1.29
C ALA A 209 -1.77 -4.99 0.26
N ALA A 210 -2.40 -3.87 0.58
CA ALA A 210 -3.31 -3.16 -0.32
C ALA A 210 -2.60 -2.27 -1.37
N HIS A 211 -1.29 -2.05 -1.25
CA HIS A 211 -0.53 -1.17 -2.12
C HIS A 211 -0.17 -1.89 -3.44
N PRO A 212 -0.44 -1.32 -4.63
CA PRO A 212 -0.18 -2.00 -5.92
C PRO A 212 1.28 -2.42 -6.13
N SER A 213 2.24 -1.67 -5.58
CA SER A 213 3.68 -1.99 -5.61
C SER A 213 4.21 -2.57 -4.29
N GLY A 214 3.33 -2.88 -3.34
CA GLY A 214 3.68 -3.45 -2.04
C GLY A 214 4.79 -2.68 -1.29
N VAL A 215 5.64 -3.45 -0.61
CA VAL A 215 6.92 -3.03 0.00
C VAL A 215 8.05 -2.90 -1.03
N ASP A 216 7.89 -3.53 -2.21
CA ASP A 216 8.93 -3.60 -3.25
C ASP A 216 9.13 -2.25 -3.96
N GLY A 217 8.10 -1.39 -3.95
CA GLY A 217 8.17 -0.05 -4.52
C GLY A 217 9.28 0.82 -3.92
N TRP A 218 9.76 0.53 -2.71
CA TRP A 218 10.79 1.32 -2.02
C TRP A 218 12.11 0.59 -1.82
N ALA A 219 12.19 -0.70 -2.16
CA ALA A 219 13.34 -1.53 -1.82
C ALA A 219 14.51 -1.33 -2.79
N GLY A 220 15.74 -1.64 -2.33
CA GLY A 220 16.93 -1.74 -3.17
C GLY A 220 17.34 -0.42 -3.80
N LEU A 221 17.42 0.66 -3.02
CA LEU A 221 18.05 1.90 -3.47
C LEU A 221 19.54 1.66 -3.68
N ASP A 222 20.06 2.07 -4.84
CA ASP A 222 21.50 2.15 -5.05
C ASP A 222 22.12 3.34 -4.29
N GLU A 223 23.45 3.43 -4.30
CA GLU A 223 24.17 4.49 -3.59
C GLU A 223 23.81 5.90 -4.09
N ALA A 224 23.56 6.06 -5.39
CA ALA A 224 23.23 7.36 -5.96
C ALA A 224 21.80 7.78 -5.59
N GLU A 225 20.85 6.86 -5.70
CA GLU A 225 19.46 7.02 -5.30
C GLU A 225 19.34 7.34 -3.80
N ASP A 226 20.06 6.61 -2.95
CA ASP A 226 20.02 6.80 -1.50
C ASP A 226 20.60 8.16 -1.07
N LYS A 227 21.75 8.54 -1.64
CA LYS A 227 22.36 9.86 -1.40
C LYS A 227 21.45 11.00 -1.88
N ALA A 228 20.80 10.84 -3.04
CA ALA A 228 19.86 11.84 -3.55
C ALA A 228 18.64 11.97 -2.64
N LEU A 229 18.01 10.86 -2.25
CA LEU A 229 16.87 10.87 -1.32
C LEU A 229 17.24 11.51 0.03
N THR A 230 18.37 11.10 0.61
CA THR A 230 18.87 11.65 1.87
C THR A 230 19.14 13.15 1.77
N ALA A 231 19.74 13.63 0.68
CA ALA A 231 19.97 15.05 0.45
C ALA A 231 18.65 15.84 0.37
N ILE A 232 17.65 15.30 -0.33
CA ILE A 232 16.33 15.94 -0.47
C ILE A 232 15.65 16.07 0.89
N LEU A 233 15.57 14.97 1.65
CA LEU A 233 14.88 14.94 2.95
C LEU A 233 15.56 15.86 3.97
N ARG A 234 16.90 15.89 4.01
CA ARG A 234 17.63 16.83 4.87
C ARG A 234 17.38 18.28 4.47
N HIS A 235 17.39 18.58 3.17
CA HIS A 235 17.12 19.93 2.70
C HIS A 235 15.73 20.44 3.10
N PHE A 236 14.70 19.59 2.98
CA PHE A 236 13.36 19.93 3.48
C PHE A 236 13.36 20.22 5.00
N ALA A 237 14.03 19.37 5.79
CA ALA A 237 14.12 19.54 7.24
C ALA A 237 14.85 20.83 7.65
N ASP A 238 15.92 21.18 6.94
CA ASP A 238 16.82 22.28 7.30
C ASP A 238 16.39 23.64 6.71
N HIS A 239 15.57 23.64 5.66
CA HIS A 239 15.17 24.86 4.94
C HIS A 239 13.65 25.07 4.81
N GLY A 240 12.83 24.08 5.19
CA GLY A 240 11.37 24.15 5.09
C GLY A 240 10.81 24.17 3.67
N ARG A 241 11.63 23.88 2.66
CA ARG A 241 11.23 23.90 1.23
C ARG A 241 11.97 22.83 0.43
N GLY A 242 11.48 22.51 -0.76
CA GLY A 242 12.12 21.54 -1.65
C GLY A 242 13.41 22.10 -2.28
N PRO A 243 14.47 21.28 -2.44
CA PRO A 243 15.70 21.67 -3.12
C PRO A 243 15.52 21.78 -4.64
N SER A 244 16.42 22.52 -5.29
CA SER A 244 16.67 22.41 -6.73
C SER A 244 17.47 21.15 -7.04
N ILE A 245 17.49 20.73 -8.31
CA ILE A 245 18.30 19.58 -8.72
C ILE A 245 19.80 19.85 -8.56
N GLU A 246 20.22 21.10 -8.69
CA GLU A 246 21.58 21.56 -8.42
C GLU A 246 21.93 21.44 -6.93
N ASP A 247 21.01 21.79 -6.03
CA ASP A 247 21.19 21.61 -4.58
C ASP A 247 21.34 20.12 -4.24
N VAL A 248 20.54 19.25 -4.87
CA VAL A 248 20.63 17.79 -4.70
C VAL A 248 21.99 17.29 -5.18
N ALA A 249 22.42 17.67 -6.39
CA ALA A 249 23.71 17.27 -6.94
C ALA A 249 24.89 17.72 -6.06
N GLY A 250 24.89 18.98 -5.63
CA GLY A 250 25.92 19.55 -4.75
C GLY A 250 25.97 18.85 -3.39
N THR A 251 24.82 18.68 -2.73
CA THR A 251 24.75 18.10 -1.38
C THR A 251 25.05 16.60 -1.38
N SER A 252 24.62 15.88 -2.43
CA SER A 252 24.89 14.44 -2.57
C SER A 252 26.30 14.13 -3.08
N GLY A 253 27.06 15.14 -3.52
CA GLY A 253 28.39 14.98 -4.12
C GLY A 253 28.36 14.27 -5.48
N GLN A 254 27.26 14.39 -6.22
CA GLN A 254 27.02 13.69 -7.48
C GLN A 254 27.08 14.63 -8.68
N PRO A 255 27.51 14.15 -9.86
CA PRO A 255 27.28 14.87 -11.11
C PRO A 255 25.78 15.14 -11.33
N LEU A 256 25.46 16.29 -11.93
CA LEU A 256 24.07 16.72 -12.16
C LEU A 256 23.23 15.67 -12.91
N ASP A 257 23.81 15.01 -13.91
CA ASP A 257 23.11 13.97 -14.68
C ASP A 257 22.84 12.71 -13.86
N THR A 258 23.70 12.39 -12.90
CA THR A 258 23.48 11.26 -11.98
C THR A 258 22.36 11.59 -11.00
N ALA A 259 22.36 12.81 -10.43
CA ALA A 259 21.27 13.27 -9.57
C ALA A 259 19.92 13.29 -10.32
N ARG A 260 19.92 13.68 -11.61
CA ARG A 260 18.71 13.65 -12.45
C ARG A 260 18.16 12.24 -12.65
N ARG A 261 19.01 11.27 -12.98
CA ARG A 261 18.61 9.87 -13.13
C ARG A 261 18.08 9.30 -11.80
N ALA A 262 18.74 9.60 -10.69
CA ALA A 262 18.30 9.19 -9.37
C ALA A 262 16.89 9.74 -9.05
N LEU A 263 16.64 11.03 -9.30
CA LEU A 263 15.31 11.64 -9.12
C LEU A 263 14.22 10.99 -9.96
N GLU A 264 14.50 10.66 -11.22
CA GLU A 264 13.54 9.96 -12.07
C GLU A 264 13.19 8.57 -11.53
N THR A 265 14.17 7.83 -11.01
CA THR A 265 13.91 6.52 -10.39
C THR A 265 13.15 6.67 -9.07
N LEU A 266 13.55 7.61 -8.21
CA LEU A 266 12.84 7.89 -6.96
C LEU A 266 11.37 8.28 -7.23
N ARG A 267 11.09 9.01 -8.33
CA ARG A 267 9.72 9.35 -8.76
C ARG A 267 8.93 8.10 -9.16
N LYS A 268 9.53 7.20 -9.95
CA LYS A 268 8.89 5.93 -10.36
C LYS A 268 8.60 5.02 -9.17
N ARG A 269 9.41 5.12 -8.10
CA ARG A 269 9.28 4.42 -6.83
C ARG A 269 8.32 5.10 -5.83
N ASP A 270 7.65 6.17 -6.24
CA ASP A 270 6.74 6.96 -5.37
C ASP A 270 7.43 7.43 -4.06
N LEU A 271 8.72 7.78 -4.13
CA LEU A 271 9.49 8.35 -3.02
C LEU A 271 9.59 9.88 -3.11
N VAL A 272 9.49 10.42 -4.32
CA VAL A 272 9.45 11.86 -4.59
C VAL A 272 8.36 12.18 -5.60
N VAL A 273 7.78 13.37 -5.48
CA VAL A 273 6.83 13.94 -6.44
C VAL A 273 7.52 15.08 -7.15
N LEU A 274 7.59 15.00 -8.48
CA LEU A 274 8.09 16.08 -9.32
C LEU A 274 6.93 16.81 -9.98
N ASN A 275 7.14 18.07 -10.35
CA ASN A 275 6.21 18.78 -11.22
C ASN A 275 6.19 18.16 -12.64
N GLU A 276 5.25 18.59 -13.48
CA GLU A 276 5.08 18.04 -14.84
C GLU A 276 6.35 18.17 -15.71
N SER A 277 7.13 19.23 -15.51
CA SER A 277 8.39 19.44 -16.24
C SER A 277 9.55 18.60 -15.70
N GLY A 278 9.38 17.91 -14.55
CA GLY A 278 10.45 17.17 -13.87
C GLY A 278 11.55 18.06 -13.25
N ALA A 279 11.35 19.38 -13.20
CA ALA A 279 12.37 20.35 -12.80
C ALA A 279 12.30 20.72 -11.31
N ALA A 280 11.13 20.58 -10.68
CA ALA A 280 10.91 20.95 -9.29
C ALA A 280 10.44 19.76 -8.46
N ILE A 281 10.98 19.62 -7.26
CA ILE A 281 10.59 18.61 -6.27
C ILE A 281 9.43 19.17 -5.44
N LEU A 282 8.22 18.69 -5.71
CA LEU A 282 6.99 19.13 -5.05
C LEU A 282 6.78 18.44 -3.70
N ALA A 283 7.25 17.20 -3.54
CA ALA A 283 7.19 16.47 -2.28
C ALA A 283 8.26 15.37 -2.23
N ALA A 284 8.64 14.99 -1.02
CA ALA A 284 9.48 13.83 -0.74
C ALA A 284 9.10 13.31 0.64
N TYR A 285 8.50 12.12 0.72
CA TYR A 285 7.84 11.66 1.95
C TYR A 285 8.82 11.67 3.14
N PRO A 286 8.46 12.32 4.26
CA PRO A 286 7.12 12.80 4.63
C PRO A 286 6.74 14.24 4.21
N PHE A 287 7.64 15.00 3.58
CA PHE A 287 7.51 16.43 3.33
C PHE A 287 6.78 16.80 2.03
N ALA A 288 6.15 17.98 2.03
CA ALA A 288 5.55 18.62 0.88
C ALA A 288 6.03 20.08 0.77
N ALA A 289 6.26 20.54 -0.46
CA ALA A 289 6.59 21.94 -0.77
C ALA A 289 5.32 22.79 -1.02
N TYR A 290 4.14 22.22 -0.82
CA TYR A 290 2.84 22.87 -0.96
C TYR A 290 2.00 22.66 0.31
N ARG A 291 0.99 23.51 0.49
CA ARG A 291 0.14 23.47 1.68
C ARG A 291 -0.74 22.23 1.68
N THR A 292 -0.63 21.43 2.72
CA THR A 292 -1.45 20.24 2.97
C THR A 292 -2.37 20.44 4.18
N GLY A 293 -2.01 21.38 5.05
CA GLY A 293 -2.68 21.61 6.33
C GLY A 293 -2.03 20.87 7.49
N HIS A 294 -1.05 20.01 7.25
CA HIS A 294 -0.26 19.34 8.29
C HIS A 294 1.12 19.99 8.38
N ARG A 295 1.29 21.01 9.22
CA ARG A 295 2.56 21.73 9.35
C ARG A 295 3.38 21.17 10.50
N VAL A 296 4.62 20.78 10.21
CA VAL A 296 5.60 20.30 11.18
C VAL A 296 6.67 21.35 11.37
N THR A 297 6.97 21.69 12.62
CA THR A 297 8.09 22.56 12.98
C THR A 297 9.21 21.71 13.58
N LEU A 298 10.39 21.83 13.01
CA LEU A 298 11.62 21.13 13.38
C LEU A 298 12.83 21.98 12.99
N HIS A 299 13.92 21.93 13.76
CA HIS A 299 15.16 22.70 13.49
C HIS A 299 14.93 24.22 13.30
N GLY A 300 13.88 24.78 13.91
CA GLY A 300 13.50 26.19 13.74
C GLY A 300 12.87 26.51 12.38
N GLN A 301 12.61 25.51 11.53
CA GLN A 301 11.88 25.62 10.28
C GLN A 301 10.49 25.03 10.42
N THR A 302 9.56 25.51 9.58
CA THR A 302 8.23 24.91 9.44
C THR A 302 8.06 24.42 8.01
N VAL A 303 7.61 23.18 7.86
CA VAL A 303 7.40 22.50 6.57
C VAL A 303 6.06 21.76 6.60
N ASP A 304 5.37 21.70 5.46
CA ASP A 304 4.16 20.89 5.34
C ASP A 304 4.52 19.40 5.16
N SER A 305 3.71 18.52 5.72
CA SER A 305 3.79 17.07 5.54
C SER A 305 2.60 16.57 4.74
N LEU A 306 2.79 15.52 3.94
CA LEU A 306 1.76 15.05 3.02
C LEU A 306 0.47 14.57 3.71
N CYS A 307 0.57 13.93 4.87
CA CYS A 307 -0.59 13.48 5.65
C CYS A 307 -0.31 13.42 7.16
N ALA A 308 -1.32 13.01 7.95
CA ALA A 308 -1.21 12.86 9.39
C ALA A 308 -0.09 11.91 9.84
N ILE A 309 0.05 10.74 9.19
CA ILE A 309 1.09 9.74 9.48
C ILE A 309 2.49 10.30 9.15
N ASP A 310 2.59 11.02 8.04
CA ASP A 310 3.84 11.62 7.57
C ASP A 310 4.31 12.72 8.53
N ALA A 311 3.37 13.54 9.01
CA ALA A 311 3.65 14.57 10.02
C ALA A 311 4.19 13.96 11.33
N LEU A 312 3.58 12.87 11.80
CA LEU A 312 3.97 12.18 13.03
C LEU A 312 5.34 11.50 12.91
N GLY A 313 5.66 10.89 11.76
CA GLY A 313 6.94 10.21 11.55
C GLY A 313 8.14 11.12 11.29
N THR A 314 7.90 12.41 10.99
CA THR A 314 8.95 13.39 10.67
C THR A 314 9.99 13.53 11.78
N GLY A 315 9.55 13.59 13.04
CA GLY A 315 10.46 13.80 14.17
C GLY A 315 11.47 12.67 14.33
N ALA A 316 11.01 11.42 14.32
CA ALA A 316 11.89 10.25 14.41
C ALA A 316 12.86 10.15 13.22
N MET A 317 12.39 10.45 12.00
CA MET A 317 13.26 10.51 10.81
C MET A 317 14.41 11.51 10.99
N CYS A 318 14.11 12.72 11.46
CA CYS A 318 15.11 13.77 11.67
C CYS A 318 15.82 13.68 13.04
N ARG A 319 15.45 12.70 13.88
CA ARG A 319 15.93 12.51 15.25
C ARG A 319 15.81 13.76 16.12
N THR A 320 14.69 14.46 15.98
CA THR A 320 14.46 15.76 16.61
C THR A 320 13.03 15.85 17.13
N GLU A 321 12.84 16.68 18.14
CA GLU A 321 11.50 16.98 18.66
C GLU A 321 10.76 17.89 17.69
N THR A 322 9.46 17.67 17.54
CA THR A 322 8.64 18.39 16.58
C THR A 322 7.36 18.89 17.21
N THR A 323 6.86 20.02 16.72
CA THR A 323 5.48 20.45 16.95
C THR A 323 4.72 20.41 15.64
N ILE A 324 3.55 19.79 15.66
CA ILE A 324 2.67 19.59 14.51
C ILE A 324 1.41 20.43 14.73
N SER A 325 1.06 21.24 13.75
CA SER A 325 -0.18 22.00 13.69
C SER A 325 -1.00 21.49 12.50
N SER A 326 -2.22 21.04 12.80
CA SER A 326 -3.17 20.50 11.85
C SER A 326 -4.58 21.02 12.16
N GLU A 327 -5.56 20.59 11.36
CA GLU A 327 -6.98 20.86 11.58
C GLU A 327 -7.79 19.56 11.55
N CYS A 328 -8.92 19.55 12.26
CA CYS A 328 -9.89 18.46 12.18
C CYS A 328 -10.58 18.46 10.82
N ALA A 329 -10.55 17.34 10.12
CA ALA A 329 -11.15 17.23 8.78
C ALA A 329 -12.69 17.37 8.75
N HIS A 330 -13.36 17.28 9.90
CA HIS A 330 -14.80 17.50 10.00
C HIS A 330 -15.18 18.95 10.31
N CYS A 331 -14.60 19.53 11.38
CA CYS A 331 -15.04 20.83 11.90
C CYS A 331 -14.03 21.97 11.73
N GLY A 332 -12.83 21.70 11.21
CA GLY A 332 -11.77 22.70 11.00
C GLY A 332 -11.10 23.23 12.27
N LYS A 333 -11.45 22.72 13.46
CA LYS A 333 -10.79 23.14 14.71
C LYS A 333 -9.30 22.75 14.70
N PRO A 334 -8.41 23.59 15.25
CA PRO A 334 -6.99 23.27 15.33
C PRO A 334 -6.72 22.00 16.14
N ILE A 335 -5.72 21.25 15.68
CA ILE A 335 -5.13 20.10 16.37
C ILE A 335 -3.63 20.36 16.50
N TYR A 336 -3.13 20.31 17.73
CA TYR A 336 -1.72 20.52 18.05
C TYR A 336 -1.13 19.25 18.68
N ILE A 337 0.02 18.83 18.18
CA ILE A 337 0.73 17.67 18.70
C ILE A 337 2.19 18.07 18.90
N ALA A 338 2.77 17.70 20.03
CA ALA A 338 4.20 17.84 20.28
C ALA A 338 4.80 16.46 20.52
N THR A 339 5.96 16.21 19.94
CA THR A 339 6.75 15.00 20.18
C THR A 339 7.93 15.29 21.11
N SER A 340 8.43 14.26 21.79
CA SER A 340 9.66 14.29 22.58
C SER A 340 10.54 13.09 22.24
N SER A 341 11.66 12.93 22.95
CA SER A 341 12.55 11.75 22.80
C SER A 341 13.01 11.60 21.35
N SER A 342 13.52 12.69 20.78
CA SER A 342 13.94 12.75 19.37
C SER A 342 12.82 12.36 18.39
N GLY A 343 11.58 12.73 18.72
CA GLY A 343 10.42 12.52 17.87
C GLY A 343 9.80 11.12 17.93
N THR A 344 10.17 10.32 18.93
CA THR A 344 9.69 8.92 19.06
C THR A 344 8.55 8.73 20.07
N THR A 345 8.24 9.76 20.87
CA THR A 345 7.14 9.71 21.84
C THR A 345 6.32 11.00 21.78
N LEU A 346 5.06 10.95 22.24
CA LEU A 346 4.20 12.13 22.33
C LEU A 346 4.47 12.88 23.64
N ALA A 347 4.71 14.19 23.53
CA ALA A 347 4.79 15.11 24.66
C ALA A 347 3.43 15.74 24.98
N ALA A 348 2.65 16.08 23.94
CA ALA A 348 1.32 16.66 24.07
C ALA A 348 0.45 16.35 22.85
N VAL A 349 -0.86 16.23 23.07
CA VAL A 349 -1.89 16.10 22.03
C VAL A 349 -3.09 16.96 22.45
N GLU A 350 -3.47 17.91 21.60
CA GLU A 350 -4.58 18.83 21.84
C GLU A 350 -5.50 18.90 20.61
N PRO A 351 -6.80 18.58 20.73
CA PRO A 351 -7.44 18.05 21.93
C PRO A 351 -6.92 16.65 22.27
N ARG A 352 -6.94 16.27 23.56
CA ARG A 352 -6.47 14.96 24.03
C ARG A 352 -7.22 13.77 23.43
N THR A 353 -8.42 14.03 22.90
CA THR A 353 -9.28 13.06 22.21
C THR A 353 -8.95 12.92 20.73
N ALA A 354 -7.95 13.64 20.21
CA ALA A 354 -7.63 13.62 18.80
C ALA A 354 -7.29 12.21 18.32
N ILE A 355 -7.69 11.90 17.08
CA ILE A 355 -7.50 10.60 16.44
C ILE A 355 -7.08 10.78 14.99
N VAL A 356 -6.58 9.69 14.40
CA VAL A 356 -6.17 9.65 12.99
C VAL A 356 -7.06 8.67 12.24
N TRP A 357 -7.53 9.08 11.06
CA TRP A 357 -8.07 8.16 10.07
C TRP A 357 -6.99 7.80 9.07
N TYR A 358 -6.73 6.51 8.91
CA TYR A 358 -5.74 6.00 7.96
C TYR A 358 -6.42 5.27 6.81
N THR A 359 -6.39 5.87 5.63
CA THR A 359 -7.06 5.36 4.43
C THR A 359 -6.28 4.19 3.81
N LEU A 360 -6.99 3.09 3.53
CA LEU A 360 -6.42 1.87 2.95
C LEU A 360 -6.58 1.78 1.43
N ALA A 361 -7.71 2.26 0.88
CA ALA A 361 -7.97 2.18 -0.56
C ALA A 361 -7.63 3.51 -1.25
N PHE A 362 -6.78 3.43 -2.27
CA PHE A 362 -6.40 4.54 -3.14
C PHE A 362 -5.97 3.97 -4.51
N GLU A 363 -6.05 4.78 -5.56
CA GLU A 363 -5.52 4.46 -6.89
C GLU A 363 -4.51 5.55 -7.30
N GLY A 364 -3.39 5.20 -7.92
CA GLY A 364 -2.38 6.18 -8.35
C GLY A 364 -1.38 6.61 -7.27
N CYS A 365 -0.77 7.79 -7.43
CA CYS A 365 0.28 8.32 -6.54
C CYS A 365 -0.26 8.59 -5.13
N VAL A 366 0.44 8.07 -4.11
CA VAL A 366 0.02 8.18 -2.72
C VAL A 366 -0.20 9.63 -2.28
N ALA A 367 0.63 10.57 -2.72
CA ALA A 367 0.55 11.99 -2.37
C ALA A 367 -0.74 12.66 -2.88
N GLN A 368 -1.28 12.19 -4.00
CA GLN A 368 -2.42 12.80 -4.67
C GLN A 368 -3.75 12.09 -4.39
N SER A 369 -3.72 10.78 -4.13
CA SER A 369 -4.95 9.99 -3.97
C SER A 369 -5.18 9.44 -2.56
N ARG A 370 -4.13 9.30 -1.74
CA ARG A 370 -4.23 8.69 -0.39
C ARG A 370 -3.96 9.67 0.74
N CYS A 371 -2.87 10.43 0.64
CA CYS A 371 -2.46 11.38 1.66
C CYS A 371 -3.54 12.44 1.99
N PRO A 372 -4.31 12.96 1.01
CA PRO A 372 -5.41 13.88 1.31
C PRO A 372 -6.51 13.30 2.20
N SER A 373 -6.63 11.96 2.26
CA SER A 373 -7.64 11.25 3.06
C SER A 373 -7.06 10.59 4.31
N THR A 374 -5.77 10.81 4.63
CA THR A 374 -5.15 10.34 5.88
C THR A 374 -4.99 11.52 6.83
N VAL A 375 -6.00 11.77 7.66
CA VAL A 375 -6.23 13.07 8.32
C VAL A 375 -6.57 12.92 9.80
N PHE A 376 -6.51 14.04 10.53
CA PHE A 376 -6.84 14.10 11.95
C PHE A 376 -8.31 14.47 12.21
N PHE A 377 -8.83 14.01 13.35
CA PHE A 377 -10.13 14.41 13.89
C PHE A 377 -10.01 14.78 15.37
N CYS A 378 -10.92 15.63 15.87
CA CYS A 378 -10.94 15.99 17.30
C CYS A 378 -11.29 14.80 18.20
N ASP A 379 -12.12 13.89 17.71
CA ASP A 379 -12.71 12.77 18.45
C ASP A 379 -13.41 11.80 17.48
N ASP A 380 -13.91 10.69 18.03
CA ASP A 380 -14.61 9.64 17.29
C ASP A 380 -15.98 10.10 16.74
N ASP A 381 -16.65 11.07 17.36
CA ASP A 381 -17.94 11.61 16.89
C ASP A 381 -17.77 12.38 15.58
N HIS A 382 -16.74 13.23 15.51
CA HIS A 382 -16.40 13.96 14.29
C HIS A 382 -15.97 13.03 13.16
N LEU A 383 -15.24 11.95 13.47
CA LEU A 383 -14.91 10.92 12.49
C LEU A 383 -16.19 10.23 11.98
N ALA A 384 -17.09 9.83 12.87
CA ALA A 384 -18.35 9.18 12.50
C ALA A 384 -19.21 10.09 11.61
N ALA A 385 -19.36 11.36 11.98
CA ALA A 385 -20.09 12.36 11.21
C ALA A 385 -19.49 12.53 9.81
N TRP A 386 -18.17 12.73 9.72
CA TRP A 386 -17.46 12.87 8.45
C TRP A 386 -17.57 11.62 7.55
N ARG A 387 -17.54 10.41 8.15
CA ARG A 387 -17.73 9.15 7.42
C ARG A 387 -19.15 8.98 6.90
N SER A 388 -20.15 9.48 7.62
CA SER A 388 -21.55 9.42 7.19
C SER A 388 -21.86 10.36 6.02
N SER A 389 -21.17 11.50 5.94
CA SER A 389 -21.36 12.51 4.90
C SER A 389 -20.51 12.27 3.64
N SER A 390 -19.52 11.38 3.72
CA SER A 390 -18.55 11.16 2.66
C SER A 390 -18.70 9.75 2.10
N ALA A 391 -18.85 9.61 0.78
CA ALA A 391 -18.79 8.31 0.10
C ALA A 391 -17.35 7.75 0.05
N GLN A 392 -16.64 7.79 1.18
CA GLN A 392 -15.20 7.56 1.28
C GLN A 392 -14.83 6.14 1.68
N SER A 393 -13.63 5.78 1.23
CA SER A 393 -13.01 4.47 1.15
C SER A 393 -12.77 3.78 2.49
N ALA A 394 -12.55 2.46 2.42
CA ALA A 394 -12.07 1.66 3.53
C ALA A 394 -10.83 2.27 4.19
N GLY A 395 -10.82 2.28 5.52
CA GLY A 395 -9.75 2.82 6.34
C GLY A 395 -9.89 2.39 7.80
N ASP A 396 -8.89 2.73 8.61
CA ASP A 396 -8.84 2.42 10.02
C ASP A 396 -8.76 3.68 10.87
N ARG A 397 -9.47 3.63 12.00
CA ARG A 397 -9.31 4.59 13.09
C ARG A 397 -8.10 4.19 13.93
N LEU A 398 -7.24 5.14 14.22
CA LEU A 398 -6.04 5.00 15.05
C LEU A 398 -6.02 6.05 16.15
N THR A 399 -5.45 5.72 17.31
CA THR A 399 -5.00 6.76 18.26
C THR A 399 -3.80 7.51 17.66
N VAL A 400 -3.45 8.66 18.23
CA VAL A 400 -2.25 9.40 17.80
C VAL A 400 -0.98 8.59 18.09
N GLU A 401 -0.94 7.81 19.16
CA GLU A 401 0.17 6.92 19.52
C GLU A 401 0.34 5.79 18.50
N GLU A 402 -0.76 5.13 18.10
CA GLU A 402 -0.72 4.08 17.07
C GLU A 402 -0.27 4.64 15.73
N ALA A 403 -0.76 5.82 15.36
CA ALA A 403 -0.37 6.54 14.15
C ALA A 403 1.11 6.96 14.19
N LEU A 404 1.62 7.36 15.36
CA LEU A 404 3.03 7.70 15.57
C LEU A 404 3.93 6.49 15.34
N GLU A 405 3.63 5.32 15.91
CA GLU A 405 4.44 4.10 15.67
C GLU A 405 4.50 3.73 14.18
N ILE A 406 3.39 3.87 13.45
CA ILE A 406 3.37 3.68 12.00
C ILE A 406 4.31 4.67 11.31
N GLY A 407 4.23 5.96 11.68
CA GLY A 407 5.10 7.00 11.14
C GLY A 407 6.59 6.71 11.41
N ILE A 408 6.93 6.31 12.64
CA ILE A 408 8.31 5.95 13.03
C ILE A 408 8.80 4.77 12.18
N ALA A 409 8.04 3.68 12.12
CA ALA A 409 8.41 2.48 11.38
C ALA A 409 8.61 2.76 9.88
N LEU A 410 7.84 3.67 9.31
CA LEU A 410 7.94 4.05 7.89
C LEU A 410 9.07 5.02 7.59
N PHE A 411 9.36 5.99 8.46
CA PHE A 411 10.19 7.14 8.11
C PHE A 411 11.54 7.20 8.82
N GLU A 412 11.66 6.69 10.06
CA GLU A 412 12.94 6.64 10.76
C GLU A 412 14.07 5.97 9.95
N PRO A 413 13.82 4.88 9.19
CA PRO A 413 14.85 4.24 8.38
C PRO A 413 15.43 5.14 7.29
N LEU A 414 14.69 6.14 6.79
CA LEU A 414 15.10 6.92 5.62
C LEU A 414 16.40 7.68 5.83
N LEU A 415 16.61 8.28 7.01
CA LEU A 415 17.82 9.03 7.37
C LEU A 415 18.75 8.28 8.34
N ARG A 416 18.46 7.01 8.66
CA ARG A 416 19.31 6.19 9.53
C ARG A 416 20.60 5.83 8.81
N LEU A 417 21.75 6.19 9.39
CA LEU A 417 23.04 5.70 8.90
C LEU A 417 23.08 4.17 9.02
N ALA A 418 23.52 3.49 7.95
CA ALA A 418 23.68 2.04 7.92
C ALA A 418 24.75 1.55 8.89
#